data_AF-A0A1J3GBJ3-F1
#
_entry.id   AF-A0A1J3GBJ3-F1
#
_cell.length_a   1.000
_cell.length_b   1.000
_cell.length_c   1.000
_cell.angle_alpha   90.00
_cell.angle_beta   90.00
_cell.angle_gamma   90.00
#
_symmetry.space_group_name_H-M   'P 1'
#
loop_
_entity.id
_entity.type
_entity.pdbx_description
1 polymer ?
#
loop_
_entity_poly.entity_id
_entity_poly.type
_entity_poly.pdbx_seq_one_letter_code
_entity_poly.pdbx_strand_id
1 'polypeptide(L)'
;NLFFSTSSRDGRKGKTFTVSYLIDSFGFTTKLAESISKKVSFEDKGNPDSVLKLFRSHGFTDSQISDLIKDYPLLLIADAEKSLAPKLQFLQSRGASSSEHTEILSKVPKILAIEKKKAISVYYDFVKEIIEADKSFNH
;
A
#
# COMPACT_ATOMS: atom_id res chain seq x y z
N ASN A 1 8.03 41.71 7.71
CA ASN A 1 6.75 40.97 7.86
C ASN A 1 7.00 39.48 7.89
N LEU A 2 6.84 38.91 9.08
CA LEU A 2 6.41 37.55 9.43
C LEU A 2 7.10 36.34 8.76
N PHE A 3 8.12 35.83 9.46
CA PHE A 3 8.46 34.40 9.46
C PHE A 3 7.27 33.60 10.02
N PHE A 4 6.59 32.82 9.18
CA PHE A 4 5.66 31.80 9.66
C PHE A 4 6.48 30.60 10.14
N SER A 5 6.66 30.51 11.46
CA SER A 5 7.07 29.28 12.12
C SER A 5 5.88 28.31 12.08
N THR A 6 5.86 27.38 11.13
CA THR A 6 4.84 26.34 11.07
C THR A 6 5.13 25.30 12.17
N SER A 7 4.31 25.39 13.21
CA SER A 7 4.54 24.78 14.51
C SER A 7 4.31 23.26 14.53
N SER A 8 4.89 22.60 15.55
CA SER A 8 4.58 21.25 16.06
C SER A 8 3.09 20.90 16.25
N ARG A 9 2.14 21.81 15.98
CA ARG A 9 0.69 21.54 16.02
C ARG A 9 0.19 20.84 14.75
N ASP A 10 0.78 21.15 13.59
CA ASP A 10 0.34 20.61 12.30
C ASP A 10 0.63 19.10 12.20
N GLY A 11 1.88 18.71 12.46
CA GLY A 11 2.26 17.30 12.52
C GLY A 11 1.59 16.49 13.65
N ARG A 12 1.07 17.15 14.71
CA ARG A 12 0.27 16.48 15.74
C ARG A 12 -1.15 16.18 15.25
N LYS A 13 -1.75 17.14 14.55
CA LYS A 13 -3.09 17.01 13.97
C LYS A 13 -3.14 15.90 12.92
N GLY A 14 -2.18 15.86 12.00
CA GLY A 14 -2.07 14.77 11.01
C GLY A 14 -1.88 13.39 11.63
N LYS A 15 -1.07 13.27 12.69
CA LYS A 15 -0.91 12.00 13.41
C LYS A 15 -2.20 11.55 14.09
N THR A 16 -2.92 12.46 14.76
CA THR A 16 -4.21 12.13 15.38
C THR A 16 -5.22 11.67 14.32
N PHE A 17 -5.33 12.38 13.19
CA PHE A 17 -6.20 11.97 12.10
C PHE A 17 -5.83 10.59 11.53
N THR A 18 -4.55 10.38 11.26
CA THR A 18 -4.05 9.11 10.69
C THR A 18 -4.35 7.93 11.62
N VAL A 19 -4.18 8.09 12.94
CA VAL A 19 -4.53 7.04 13.92
C VAL A 19 -6.02 6.71 13.86
N SER A 20 -6.90 7.71 13.92
CA SER A 20 -8.35 7.49 13.82
C SER A 20 -8.72 6.81 12.51
N TYR A 21 -8.20 7.29 11.38
CA TYR A 21 -8.45 6.71 10.07
C TYR A 21 -8.07 5.22 10.00
N LEU A 22 -6.92 4.85 10.57
CA LEU A 22 -6.44 3.46 10.57
C LEU A 22 -7.32 2.53 11.43
N ILE A 23 -7.81 3.03 12.56
CA ILE A 23 -8.75 2.30 13.41
C ILE A 23 -10.09 2.12 12.69
N ASP A 24 -10.64 3.21 12.16
CA ASP A 24 -11.98 3.21 11.57
C ASP A 24 -12.04 2.43 10.25
N SER A 25 -10.98 2.51 9.43
CA SER A 25 -10.97 1.89 8.08
C SER A 25 -10.50 0.43 8.08
N PHE A 26 -9.63 0.03 9.02
CA PHE A 26 -9.02 -1.30 9.03
C PHE A 26 -9.29 -2.10 10.31
N GLY A 27 -9.94 -1.51 11.32
CA GLY A 27 -10.15 -2.15 12.61
C GLY A 27 -8.85 -2.38 13.39
N PHE A 28 -7.78 -1.64 13.09
CA PHE A 28 -6.52 -1.80 13.80
C PHE A 28 -6.65 -1.40 15.26
N THR A 29 -5.90 -2.09 16.12
CA THR A 29 -5.77 -1.66 17.52
C THR A 29 -5.10 -0.29 17.58
N THR A 30 -5.43 0.50 18.60
CA THR A 30 -4.81 1.82 18.82
C THR A 30 -3.29 1.75 18.81
N LYS A 31 -2.70 0.75 19.47
CA LYS A 31 -1.23 0.55 19.51
C LYS A 31 -0.64 0.30 18.12
N LEU A 32 -1.31 -0.49 17.28
CA LEU A 32 -0.86 -0.73 15.92
C LEU A 32 -1.02 0.52 15.05
N ALA A 33 -2.16 1.21 15.14
CA ALA A 33 -2.42 2.46 14.43
C ALA A 33 -1.39 3.54 14.80
N GLU A 34 -1.06 3.70 16.09
CA GLU A 34 0.00 4.60 16.56
C GLU A 34 1.37 4.23 15.99
N SER A 35 1.71 2.94 15.96
CA SER A 35 2.96 2.46 15.37
C SER A 35 3.05 2.80 13.88
N ILE A 36 1.96 2.60 13.14
CA ILE A 36 1.85 2.92 11.72
C ILE A 36 1.93 4.44 11.50
N SER A 37 1.28 5.26 12.33
CA SER A 37 1.29 6.73 12.24
C SER A 37 2.68 7.37 12.42
N LYS A 38 3.66 6.60 12.91
CA LYS A 38 5.07 7.03 12.94
C LYS A 38 5.73 6.95 11.56
N LYS A 39 5.21 6.10 10.67
CA LYS A 39 5.73 5.87 9.31
C LYS A 39 5.00 6.70 8.25
N VAL A 40 3.72 7.01 8.48
CA VAL A 40 2.87 7.75 7.54
C VAL A 40 2.00 8.75 8.31
N SER A 41 1.74 9.91 7.72
CA SER A 41 0.86 10.94 8.29
C SER A 41 0.13 11.68 7.16
N PHE A 42 -1.17 11.90 7.33
CA PHE A 42 -2.04 12.68 6.44
C PHE A 42 -3.18 13.30 7.26
N GLU A 43 -3.87 14.30 6.70
CA GLU A 43 -4.89 15.08 7.43
C GLU A 43 -6.31 14.95 6.88
N ASP A 44 -6.47 14.28 5.75
CA ASP A 44 -7.75 14.05 5.11
C ASP A 44 -7.82 12.64 4.51
N LYS A 45 -9.02 12.23 4.13
CA LYS A 45 -9.29 10.90 3.58
C LYS A 45 -9.18 10.81 2.05
N GLY A 46 -9.00 11.92 1.34
CA GLY A 46 -9.12 11.98 -0.11
C GLY A 46 -8.11 11.07 -0.83
N ASN A 47 -6.82 11.26 -0.55
CA ASN A 47 -5.78 10.39 -1.13
C ASN A 47 -5.86 8.94 -0.64
N PRO A 48 -5.91 8.64 0.68
CA PRO A 48 -5.95 7.26 1.13
C PRO A 48 -7.21 6.52 0.65
N ASP A 49 -8.39 7.14 0.62
CA ASP A 49 -9.61 6.51 0.07
C ASP A 49 -9.44 6.17 -1.42
N SER A 50 -8.77 7.05 -2.18
CA SER A 50 -8.49 6.83 -3.61
C SER A 50 -7.54 5.65 -3.82
N VAL A 51 -6.53 5.50 -2.95
CA VAL A 51 -5.64 4.33 -2.93
C VAL A 51 -6.42 3.05 -2.65
N LEU A 52 -7.29 3.04 -1.63
CA LEU A 52 -8.10 1.85 -1.32
C LEU A 52 -9.05 1.50 -2.46
N LYS A 53 -9.68 2.50 -3.08
CA LYS A 53 -10.57 2.30 -4.24
C LYS A 53 -9.81 1.70 -5.42
N LEU A 54 -8.59 2.16 -5.69
CA LEU A 54 -7.74 1.61 -6.74
C LEU A 54 -7.38 0.13 -6.50
N PHE A 55 -7.00 -0.23 -5.28
CA PHE A 55 -6.71 -1.64 -4.96
C PHE A 55 -7.95 -2.51 -5.14
N ARG A 56 -9.12 -2.08 -4.65
CA ARG A 56 -10.38 -2.80 -4.87
C ARG A 56 -10.71 -2.96 -6.34
N SER A 57 -10.49 -1.94 -7.17
CA SER A 57 -10.72 -2.03 -8.62
C SER A 57 -9.77 -3.01 -9.33
N HIS A 58 -8.64 -3.35 -8.71
CA HIS A 58 -7.71 -4.39 -9.17
C HIS A 58 -7.96 -5.75 -8.52
N GLY A 59 -9.09 -5.93 -7.83
CA GLY A 59 -9.53 -7.22 -7.29
C GLY A 59 -8.97 -7.57 -5.91
N PHE A 60 -8.29 -6.65 -5.22
CA PHE A 60 -7.84 -6.89 -3.85
C PHE A 60 -9.03 -6.92 -2.88
N THR A 61 -9.04 -7.90 -1.99
CA THR A 61 -10.00 -7.97 -0.88
C THR A 61 -9.63 -7.00 0.23
N ASP A 62 -10.58 -6.61 1.08
CA ASP A 62 -10.32 -5.72 2.21
C ASP A 62 -9.26 -6.29 3.17
N SER A 63 -9.20 -7.62 3.35
CA SER A 63 -8.15 -8.27 4.14
C SER A 63 -6.77 -8.08 3.52
N GLN A 64 -6.64 -8.31 2.21
CA GLN A 64 -5.36 -8.10 1.51
C GLN A 64 -4.93 -6.64 1.57
N ILE A 65 -5.86 -5.70 1.41
CA ILE A 65 -5.56 -4.27 1.53
C ILE A 65 -5.11 -3.94 2.97
N SER A 66 -5.78 -4.50 3.97
CA SER A 66 -5.38 -4.34 5.38
C SER A 66 -3.94 -4.81 5.61
N ASP A 67 -3.57 -5.97 5.08
CA ASP A 67 -2.21 -6.50 5.18
C ASP A 67 -1.18 -5.62 4.45
N LEU A 68 -1.50 -5.15 3.24
CA LEU A 68 -0.66 -4.20 2.48
C LEU A 68 -0.37 -2.93 3.30
N ILE A 69 -1.40 -2.35 3.91
CA ILE A 69 -1.27 -1.10 4.68
C ILE A 69 -0.52 -1.34 5.99
N LYS A 70 -0.74 -2.47 6.64
CA LYS A 70 0.01 -2.85 7.85
C LYS A 70 1.50 -2.99 7.57
N ASP A 71 1.87 -3.63 6.47
CA ASP A 71 3.26 -3.91 6.12
C ASP A 71 3.97 -2.73 5.44
N TYR A 72 3.23 -1.97 4.63
CA TYR A 72 3.77 -0.83 3.89
C TYR A 72 2.83 0.40 3.87
N PRO A 73 2.74 1.13 5.00
CA PRO A 73 1.77 2.23 5.17
C PRO A 73 1.95 3.42 4.23
N LEU A 74 3.14 3.59 3.65
CA LEU A 74 3.44 4.68 2.71
C LEU A 74 2.57 4.65 1.46
N LEU A 75 1.92 3.51 1.17
CA LEU A 75 0.91 3.41 0.11
C LEU A 75 -0.23 4.42 0.30
N LEU A 76 -0.63 4.75 1.53
CA LEU A 76 -1.74 5.66 1.82
C LEU A 76 -1.49 7.12 1.39
N ILE A 77 -0.22 7.50 1.18
CA ILE A 77 0.17 8.84 0.71
C ILE A 77 0.70 8.84 -0.72
N ALA A 78 0.75 7.67 -1.37
CA ALA A 78 1.11 7.58 -2.77
C ALA A 78 -0.03 8.12 -3.63
N ASP A 79 0.31 8.77 -4.74
CA ASP A 79 -0.68 9.17 -5.75
C ASP A 79 -1.25 7.92 -6.42
N ALA A 80 -2.55 7.68 -6.23
CA ALA A 80 -3.22 6.50 -6.73
C ALA A 80 -3.13 6.39 -8.26
N GLU A 81 -3.40 7.48 -8.98
CA GLU A 81 -3.51 7.48 -10.44
C GLU A 81 -2.16 7.56 -11.13
N LYS A 82 -1.25 8.39 -10.62
CA LYS A 82 0.04 8.68 -11.28
C LYS A 82 1.15 7.72 -10.87
N SER A 83 1.07 7.14 -9.67
CA SER A 83 2.12 6.25 -9.15
C SER A 83 1.69 4.79 -9.12
N LEU A 84 0.58 4.48 -8.44
CA LEU A 84 0.20 3.09 -8.18
C LEU A 84 -0.48 2.43 -9.40
N ALA A 85 -1.43 3.10 -10.05
CA ALA A 85 -2.17 2.51 -11.17
C ALA A 85 -1.27 2.04 -12.32
N PRO A 86 -0.26 2.81 -12.80
CA PRO A 86 0.63 2.34 -13.85
C PRO A 86 1.49 1.13 -13.43
N LYS A 87 1.86 1.03 -12.15
CA LYS A 87 2.61 -0.12 -11.61
C LYS A 87 1.73 -1.36 -11.55
N LEU A 88 0.50 -1.25 -11.05
CA LEU A 88 -0.46 -2.36 -10.99
C LEU A 88 -0.77 -2.89 -12.39
N GLN A 89 -1.10 -2.01 -13.34
CA GLN A 89 -1.38 -2.39 -14.73
C GLN A 89 -0.17 -3.06 -15.39
N PHE A 90 1.03 -2.52 -15.19
CA PHE A 90 2.26 -3.11 -15.72
C PHE A 90 2.49 -4.52 -15.17
N LEU A 91 2.37 -4.70 -13.85
CA LEU A 91 2.61 -6.01 -13.22
C LEU A 91 1.53 -7.04 -13.59
N GLN A 92 0.27 -6.62 -13.71
CA GLN A 92 -0.80 -7.51 -14.20
C GLN A 92 -0.53 -7.98 -15.63
N SER A 93 0.06 -7.15 -16.48
CA SER A 93 0.43 -7.53 -17.86
C SER A 93 1.53 -8.60 -17.96
N ARG A 94 2.16 -8.99 -16.85
CA ARG A 94 3.19 -10.05 -16.77
C ARG A 94 2.62 -11.48 -16.79
N GLY A 95 1.34 -11.64 -17.13
CA GLY A 95 0.72 -12.95 -17.37
C GLY A 95 0.43 -13.75 -16.10
N ALA A 96 0.25 -13.09 -14.96
CA ALA A 96 -0.36 -13.72 -13.78
C ALA A 96 -1.90 -13.61 -13.88
N SER A 97 -2.64 -14.59 -13.37
CA SER A 97 -4.08 -14.42 -13.16
C SER A 97 -4.35 -13.30 -12.16
N SER A 98 -5.56 -12.73 -12.15
CA SER A 98 -5.92 -11.70 -11.16
C SER A 98 -5.74 -12.18 -9.71
N SER A 99 -6.05 -13.45 -9.43
CA SER A 99 -5.86 -14.03 -8.10
C SER A 99 -4.39 -14.10 -7.71
N GLU A 100 -3.54 -14.64 -8.58
CA GLU A 100 -2.09 -14.73 -8.33
C GLU A 100 -1.46 -13.35 -8.19
N HIS A 101 -1.90 -12.38 -9.00
CA HIS A 101 -1.44 -11.01 -8.93
C HIS A 101 -1.69 -10.38 -7.56
N THR A 102 -2.92 -10.49 -7.03
CA THR A 102 -3.25 -9.98 -5.70
C THR A 102 -2.51 -10.75 -4.60
N GLU A 103 -2.31 -12.07 -4.75
CA GLU A 103 -1.55 -12.91 -3.81
C GLU A 103 -0.08 -12.47 -3.72
N ILE A 104 0.60 -12.32 -4.87
CA ILE A 104 2.00 -11.89 -4.96
C ILE A 104 2.17 -10.52 -4.30
N LEU A 105 1.32 -9.55 -4.66
CA LEU A 105 1.45 -8.19 -4.15
C LEU A 105 1.10 -8.08 -2.67
N SER A 106 0.17 -8.89 -2.17
CA SER A 106 -0.14 -8.96 -0.73
C SER A 106 1.03 -9.51 0.07
N LYS A 107 1.77 -10.50 -0.47
CA LYS A 107 2.96 -11.06 0.18
C LYS A 107 4.16 -10.11 0.12
N VAL A 108 4.26 -9.27 -0.92
CA VAL A 108 5.43 -8.41 -1.13
C VAL A 108 5.06 -6.96 -1.53
N PRO A 109 4.39 -6.19 -0.65
CA PRO A 109 3.91 -4.84 -0.94
C PRO A 109 5.00 -3.87 -1.40
N LYS A 110 6.24 -4.07 -0.93
CA LYS A 110 7.40 -3.21 -1.24
C LYS A 110 7.75 -3.17 -2.72
N ILE A 111 7.27 -4.13 -3.53
CA ILE A 111 7.39 -4.08 -5.00
C ILE A 111 6.85 -2.75 -5.54
N LEU A 112 5.76 -2.24 -4.98
CA LEU A 112 5.12 -1.00 -5.43
C LEU A 112 5.96 0.25 -5.13
N ALA A 113 7.00 0.15 -4.29
CA ALA A 113 7.95 1.23 -4.04
C ALA A 113 9.08 1.31 -5.07
N ILE A 114 9.22 0.31 -5.94
CA ILE A 114 10.31 0.27 -6.93
C ILE A 114 9.97 1.21 -8.10
N GLU A 115 10.79 2.24 -8.29
CA GLU A 115 10.59 3.24 -9.34
C GLU A 115 11.00 2.75 -10.73
N LYS A 116 12.04 1.91 -10.81
CA LYS A 116 12.57 1.43 -12.09
C LYS A 116 11.74 0.27 -12.62
N LYS A 117 11.01 0.47 -13.73
CA LYS A 117 10.19 -0.56 -14.42
C LYS A 117 10.92 -1.89 -14.67
N LYS A 118 12.21 -1.84 -15.03
CA LYS A 118 13.00 -3.06 -15.22
C LYS A 118 13.24 -3.80 -13.90
N ALA A 119 13.54 -3.07 -12.82
CA ALA A 119 13.81 -3.67 -11.51
C ALA A 119 12.54 -4.25 -10.88
N ILE A 120 11.41 -3.54 -10.97
CA ILE A 120 10.12 -4.03 -10.47
C ILE A 120 9.68 -5.29 -11.22
N SER A 121 9.93 -5.37 -12.55
CA SER A 121 9.63 -6.57 -13.34
C SER A 121 10.45 -7.76 -12.87
N VAL A 122 11.78 -7.65 -12.83
CA VAL A 122 12.68 -8.78 -12.47
C VAL A 122 12.32 -9.34 -11.11
N TYR A 123 12.06 -8.46 -10.14
CA TYR A 123 11.70 -8.89 -8.80
C TYR A 123 10.30 -9.53 -8.75
N TYR A 124 9.32 -9.00 -9.48
CA TYR A 124 7.99 -9.59 -9.56
C TYR A 124 8.00 -10.98 -10.22
N ASP A 125 8.73 -11.13 -11.33
CA ASP A 125 8.87 -12.39 -12.04
C ASP A 125 9.50 -13.46 -11.13
N PHE A 126 10.55 -13.09 -10.39
CA PHE A 126 11.19 -13.98 -9.41
C PHE A 126 10.23 -14.44 -8.29
N VAL A 127 9.45 -13.52 -7.71
CA VAL A 127 8.47 -13.88 -6.67
C VAL A 127 7.37 -14.79 -7.24
N LYS A 128 6.92 -14.52 -8.46
CA LYS A 128 5.94 -15.35 -9.18
C LYS A 128 6.46 -16.78 -9.35
N GLU A 129 7.68 -16.96 -9.86
CA GLU A 129 8.30 -18.27 -10.04
C GLU A 129 8.41 -19.06 -8.73
N ILE A 130 8.78 -18.41 -7.61
CA ILE A 130 8.83 -19.06 -6.30
C ILE A 130 7.46 -19.54 -5.84
N ILE A 131 6.41 -18.72 -6.00
CA ILE A 131 5.06 -19.08 -5.58
C ILE A 131 4.49 -20.21 -6.44
N GLU A 132 4.76 -20.21 -7.75
CA GLU A 132 4.39 -21.30 -8.65
C GLU A 132 5.10 -22.61 -8.29
N ALA A 133 6.39 -22.54 -7.99
CA ALA A 133 7.17 -23.69 -7.54
C ALA A 133 6.59 -24.27 -6.23
N ASP A 134 6.34 -23.43 -5.22
CA ASP A 134 5.77 -23.86 -3.94
C ASP A 134 4.41 -24.54 -4.10
N LYS A 135 3.55 -24.04 -4.99
CA LYS A 135 2.26 -24.70 -5.33
C LYS A 135 2.46 -26.08 -5.95
N SER A 136 3.48 -26.25 -6.79
CA SER A 136 3.78 -27.52 -7.46
C SER A 136 4.36 -28.59 -6.51
N PHE A 137 5.00 -28.19 -5.41
CA PHE A 137 5.53 -29.13 -4.40
C PHE A 137 4.50 -29.62 -3.39
N ASN A 138 3.37 -28.91 -3.25
CA ASN A 138 2.31 -29.20 -2.28
C ASN A 138 1.13 -30.02 -2.85
N HIS A 139 1.31 -30.59 -4.05
CA HIS A 139 0.40 -31.50 -4.73
C HIS A 139 1.10 -32.82 -5.07
#